data_AF-A0A4S5E681-F1
#
_entry.id   AF-A0A4S5E681-F1
#
_cell.length_a   1.000
_cell.length_b   1.000
_cell.length_c   1.000
_cell.angle_alpha   90.00
_cell.angle_beta   90.00
_cell.angle_gamma   90.00
#
_symmetry.space_group_name_H-M   'P 1'
#
loop_
_entity.id
_entity.type
_entity.pdbx_description
1 polymer ?
#
loop_
_entity_poly.entity_id
_entity_poly.type
_entity_poly.pdbx_seq_one_letter_code
_entity_poly.pdbx_strand_id
1 'polypeptide(L)'
;MTDLQCPARAVLLAIDAVTPSWMDRLRIAARFELSADEDVAAFVDATADEFRGEDFVVVAATASLAEALGLHGIRHEPPVAIGVDADGWSILVP
;
A
#
# COMPACT_ATOMS: atom_id res chain seq x y z
N MET A 1 2.74 28.46 1.57
CA MET A 1 2.87 27.38 2.56
C MET A 1 2.71 26.09 1.79
N THR A 2 3.81 25.45 1.44
CA THR A 2 3.77 24.12 0.83
C THR A 2 3.56 23.17 2.00
N ASP A 3 2.31 22.78 2.22
CA ASP A 3 2.00 21.83 3.26
C ASP A 3 2.75 20.53 2.96
N LEU A 4 3.37 19.99 4.00
CA LEU A 4 4.29 18.86 3.96
C LEU A 4 3.48 17.56 3.83
N GLN A 5 2.74 17.42 2.74
CA GLN A 5 2.15 16.14 2.36
C GLN A 5 3.25 15.26 1.78
N CYS A 6 4.05 14.66 2.66
CA CYS A 6 4.89 13.54 2.29
C CYS A 6 3.97 12.31 2.23
N PRO A 7 3.50 11.88 1.04
CA PRO A 7 2.71 10.66 0.94
C PRO A 7 3.52 9.50 1.48
N ALA A 8 2.87 8.60 2.21
CA ALA A 8 3.47 7.31 2.51
C ALA A 8 3.34 6.41 1.27
N ARG A 9 4.34 5.57 1.02
CA ARG A 9 4.25 4.57 -0.05
C ARG A 9 3.91 3.21 0.57
N ALA A 10 2.74 2.69 0.23
CA ALA A 10 2.36 1.32 0.56
C ALA A 10 2.56 0.41 -0.66
N VAL A 11 3.21 -0.73 -0.46
CA VAL A 11 3.25 -1.80 -1.46
C VAL A 11 2.26 -2.88 -1.03
N LEU A 12 1.22 -3.08 -1.84
CA LEU A 12 0.24 -4.14 -1.63
C LEU A 12 0.71 -5.39 -2.37
N LEU A 13 0.94 -6.47 -1.63
CA LEU A 13 1.50 -7.72 -2.13
C LEU A 13 0.59 -8.89 -1.72
N ALA A 14 0.19 -9.75 -2.63
CA ALA A 14 -0.58 -10.93 -2.24
C ALA A 14 0.29 -11.94 -1.48
N ILE A 15 -0.29 -12.70 -0.55
CA ILE A 15 0.42 -13.70 0.28
C ILE A 15 1.30 -14.65 -0.55
N ASP A 16 0.80 -15.13 -1.69
CA ASP A 16 1.52 -16.06 -2.58
C ASP A 16 2.19 -15.38 -3.78
N ALA A 17 2.24 -14.05 -3.82
CA ALA A 17 2.83 -13.33 -4.93
C ALA A 17 4.37 -13.37 -4.87
N VAL A 18 4.98 -13.52 -6.04
CA VAL A 18 6.42 -13.32 -6.19
C VAL A 18 6.74 -11.85 -5.93
N THR A 19 7.67 -11.59 -5.01
CA THR A 19 8.17 -10.23 -4.78
C THR A 19 8.79 -9.69 -6.06
N PRO A 20 8.27 -8.60 -6.64
CA PRO A 20 8.80 -8.06 -7.87
C PRO A 20 10.15 -7.36 -7.65
N SER A 21 11.05 -7.45 -8.63
CA SER A 21 12.43 -6.94 -8.54
C SER A 21 12.55 -5.41 -8.41
N TRP A 22 11.49 -4.66 -8.71
CA TRP A 22 11.48 -3.21 -8.46
C TRP A 22 11.42 -2.88 -6.97
N MET A 23 10.89 -3.78 -6.12
CA MET A 23 10.87 -3.60 -4.67
C MET A 23 12.27 -3.59 -4.06
N ASP A 24 13.26 -4.23 -4.71
CA ASP A 24 14.66 -4.22 -4.26
C ASP A 24 15.28 -2.82 -4.25
N ARG A 25 14.64 -1.86 -4.94
CA ARG A 25 15.06 -0.45 -5.00
C ARG A 25 14.41 0.41 -3.90
N LEU A 26 13.43 -0.14 -3.17
CA LEU A 26 12.71 0.57 -2.12
C LEU A 26 13.37 0.35 -0.76
N ARG A 27 13.31 1.37 0.10
CA ARG A 27 13.77 1.25 1.48
C ARG A 27 12.57 0.93 2.36
N ILE A 28 12.19 -0.35 2.36
CA ILE A 28 11.05 -0.83 3.15
C ILE A 28 11.36 -0.69 4.65
N ALA A 29 10.64 0.19 5.33
CA ALA A 29 10.73 0.43 6.75
C ALA A 29 10.04 -0.68 7.56
N ALA A 30 8.90 -1.18 7.07
CA ALA A 30 8.13 -2.22 7.72
C ALA A 30 7.37 -3.12 6.73
N ARG A 31 7.07 -4.34 7.17
CA ARG A 31 6.21 -5.31 6.45
C ARG A 31 5.17 -5.85 7.41
N PHE A 32 3.92 -5.82 6.98
CA PHE A 32 2.77 -6.28 7.73
C PHE A 32 2.06 -7.38 6.97
N GLU A 33 1.63 -8.43 7.68
CA GLU A 33 0.84 -9.53 7.12
C GLU A 33 -0.53 -9.49 7.79
N LEU A 34 -1.55 -9.22 6.98
CA LEU A 34 -2.94 -9.15 7.43
C LEU A 34 -3.63 -10.50 7.20
N SER A 35 -4.43 -10.86 8.18
CA SER A 35 -5.37 -11.98 8.11
C SER A 35 -6.57 -11.64 7.20
N ALA A 36 -7.29 -12.66 6.74
CA ALA A 36 -8.36 -12.49 5.75
C ALA A 36 -9.55 -11.64 6.23
N ASP A 37 -9.74 -11.53 7.54
CA ASP A 37 -10.85 -10.80 8.17
C ASP A 37 -10.50 -9.34 8.49
N GLU A 38 -9.24 -8.91 8.25
CA GLU A 38 -8.81 -7.54 8.52
C GLU A 38 -9.14 -6.60 7.36
N ASP A 39 -9.58 -5.39 7.70
CA ASP A 39 -9.85 -4.32 6.74
C ASP A 39 -8.52 -3.71 6.26
N VAL A 40 -8.09 -4.15 5.07
CA VAL A 40 -6.87 -3.69 4.41
C VAL A 40 -6.87 -2.17 4.21
N ALA A 41 -8.00 -1.58 3.81
CA ALA A 41 -8.07 -0.15 3.51
C ALA A 41 -7.87 0.67 4.79
N ALA A 42 -8.62 0.34 5.84
CA ALA A 42 -8.48 1.01 7.14
C ALA A 42 -7.06 0.84 7.74
N PHE A 43 -6.47 -0.36 7.59
CA PHE A 43 -5.11 -0.61 8.07
C PHE A 43 -4.07 0.23 7.32
N VAL A 44 -4.15 0.29 5.99
CA VAL A 44 -3.22 1.06 5.16
C VAL A 44 -3.33 2.55 5.46
N ASP A 45 -4.54 3.09 5.62
CA ASP A 45 -4.75 4.51 5.96
C ASP A 45 -4.15 4.86 7.33
N ALA A 46 -4.39 4.03 8.35
CA ALA A 46 -3.80 4.23 9.67
C ALA A 46 -2.26 4.14 9.65
N THR A 47 -1.74 3.15 8.92
CA THR A 47 -0.29 2.93 8.79
C THR A 47 0.38 4.07 8.01
N ALA A 48 -0.26 4.59 6.96
CA ALA A 48 0.26 5.69 6.16
C ALA A 48 0.45 6.98 6.99
N ASP A 49 -0.40 7.23 7.99
CA ASP A 49 -0.25 8.37 8.89
C ASP A 49 1.00 8.23 9.80
N GLU A 50 1.32 7.01 10.21
CA GLU A 50 2.51 6.71 11.02
C GLU A 50 3.80 6.71 10.17
N PHE A 51 3.74 6.21 8.94
CA PHE A 51 4.89 6.03 8.02
C PHE A 51 5.00 7.14 6.96
N ARG A 52 4.63 8.37 7.30
CA ARG A 52 4.70 9.52 6.37
C ARG A 52 6.10 9.71 5.78
N GLY A 53 6.20 9.61 4.45
CA GLY A 53 7.47 9.71 3.73
C GLY A 53 8.35 8.45 3.77
N GLU A 54 7.83 7.34 4.30
CA GLU A 54 8.50 6.04 4.31
C GLU A 54 7.76 5.02 3.42
N ASP A 55 8.47 3.95 3.05
CA ASP A 55 7.92 2.84 2.27
C ASP A 55 7.57 1.68 3.22
N PHE A 56 6.38 1.09 3.10
CA PHE A 56 6.00 -0.12 3.83
C PHE A 56 5.29 -1.13 2.93
N VAL A 57 5.24 -2.39 3.35
CA VAL A 57 4.57 -3.47 2.62
C VAL A 57 3.40 -3.99 3.43
N VAL A 58 2.26 -4.19 2.76
CA VAL A 58 1.10 -4.91 3.31
C VAL A 58 0.89 -6.16 2.49
N VAL A 59 0.86 -7.29 3.19
CA VAL A 59 0.63 -8.61 2.62
C VAL A 59 -0.75 -9.08 3.05
N ALA A 60 -1.61 -9.40 2.09
CA ALA A 60 -2.96 -9.91 2.38
C ALA A 60 -3.46 -10.83 1.26
N ALA A 61 -4.64 -11.42 1.44
CA ALA A 61 -5.28 -12.17 0.38
C ALA A 61 -5.58 -11.28 -0.84
N THR A 62 -5.39 -11.80 -2.06
CA THR A 62 -5.61 -11.05 -3.31
C THR A 62 -7.00 -10.44 -3.38
N ALA A 63 -8.03 -11.14 -2.90
CA ALA A 63 -9.40 -10.65 -2.87
C ALA A 63 -9.55 -9.41 -1.98
N SER A 64 -8.99 -9.43 -0.77
CA SER A 64 -9.02 -8.30 0.17
C SER A 64 -8.25 -7.10 -0.38
N LEU A 65 -7.10 -7.34 -1.04
CA LEU A 65 -6.33 -6.27 -1.69
C LEU A 65 -7.11 -5.66 -2.87
N ALA A 66 -7.74 -6.48 -3.71
CA ALA A 66 -8.52 -6.02 -4.85
C ALA A 66 -9.79 -5.25 -4.41
N GLU A 67 -10.43 -5.68 -3.32
CA GLU A 67 -11.54 -4.97 -2.69
C GLU A 67 -11.10 -3.59 -2.20
N ALA A 68 -10.01 -3.52 -1.43
CA ALA A 68 -9.45 -2.25 -0.95
C ALA A 68 -9.12 -1.31 -2.11
N LEU A 69 -8.38 -1.78 -3.13
CA LEU A 69 -8.07 -0.97 -4.32
C LEU A 69 -9.35 -0.48 -5.03
N GLY A 70 -10.36 -1.35 -5.13
CA GLY A 70 -11.66 -1.03 -5.72
C GLY A 70 -12.41 0.08 -4.98
N LEU A 71 -12.37 0.09 -3.64
CA LEU A 71 -12.97 1.15 -2.81
C LEU A 71 -12.35 2.52 -3.10
N HIS A 72 -11.07 2.56 -3.46
CA HIS A 72 -10.36 3.78 -3.85
C HIS A 72 -10.34 4.02 -5.38
N GLY A 73 -11.15 3.29 -6.15
CA GLY A 73 -11.28 3.48 -7.60
C GLY A 73 -10.07 2.99 -8.41
N ILE A 74 -9.14 2.26 -7.79
CA ILE A 74 -7.95 1.72 -8.43
C ILE A 74 -8.27 0.33 -9.01
N ARG A 75 -8.07 0.17 -10.32
CA ARG A 75 -8.27 -1.09 -11.05
C ARG A 75 -6.94 -1.68 -11.46
N HIS A 76 -6.11 -2.04 -10.48
CA HIS A 76 -4.83 -2.71 -10.69
C HIS A 76 -4.79 -3.98 -9.85
N GLU A 77 -4.13 -5.02 -10.35
CA GLU A 77 -3.91 -6.25 -9.58
C GLU A 77 -2.61 -6.14 -8.75
N PRO A 78 -2.57 -6.69 -7.53
CA PRO A 78 -1.31 -6.83 -6.79
C PRO A 78 -0.29 -7.69 -7.56
N PRO A 79 1.03 -7.42 -7.45
CA PRO A 79 1.64 -6.39 -6.62
C PRO A 79 1.50 -4.97 -7.19
N VAL A 80 1.18 -4.00 -6.33
CA VAL A 80 1.07 -2.59 -6.71
C VAL A 80 1.66 -1.68 -5.63
N ALA A 81 2.38 -0.64 -6.04
CA ALA A 81 2.79 0.44 -5.15
C ALA A 81 1.76 1.57 -5.25
N ILE A 82 1.30 2.05 -4.10
CA ILE A 82 0.38 3.18 -4.00
C ILE A 82 0.97 4.27 -3.10
N GLY A 83 0.63 5.51 -3.41
CA GLY A 83 0.84 6.66 -2.54
C GLY A 83 -0.43 6.89 -1.76
N VAL A 84 -0.29 7.11 -0.46
CA VAL A 84 -1.39 7.40 0.45
C VAL A 84 -1.14 8.77 1.06
N ASP A 85 -2.06 9.69 0.79
CA ASP A 85 -2.09 11.04 1.35
C ASP A 85 -3.54 11.46 1.69
N ALA A 86 -3.74 12.74 2.00
CA ALA A 86 -5.07 13.22 2.40
C ALA A 86 -6.09 13.24 1.25
N ASP A 87 -5.65 13.16 -0.01
CA ASP A 87 -6.53 13.08 -1.19
C ASP A 87 -6.92 11.62 -1.49
N GLY A 88 -6.29 10.65 -0.81
CA GLY A 88 -6.60 9.23 -0.87
C GLY A 88 -5.46 8.41 -1.46
N TRP A 89 -5.81 7.35 -2.18
CA TRP A 89 -4.84 6.42 -2.75
C TRP A 89 -4.60 6.74 -4.22
N SER A 90 -3.34 6.72 -4.63
CA SER A 90 -2.94 6.87 -6.03
C SER A 90 -1.92 5.82 -6.42
N ILE A 91 -2.01 5.30 -7.66
CA ILE A 91 -0.99 4.35 -8.16
C ILE A 91 0.32 5.09 -8.32
N LEU A 92 1.39 4.53 -7.76
CA LEU A 92 2.75 4.95 -8.04
C LEU A 92 3.31 4.05 -9.13
N VAL A 93 3.81 4.67 -10.19
CA VAL A 93 4.54 3.95 -11.23
C VAL A 93 5.88 3.49 -10.63
N PRO A 94 6.28 2.22 -10.79
CA PRO A 94 7.56 1.70 -10.28
C PRO A 94 8.78 2.34 -10.95
#